data_AF-A0A2A6JBZ7-F1
#
_entry.id   AF-A0A2A6JBZ7-F1
#
_cell.length_a   1.000
_cell.length_b   1.000
_cell.length_c   1.000
_cell.angle_alpha   90.00
_cell.angle_beta   90.00
_cell.angle_gamma   90.00
#
_symmetry.space_group_name_H-M   'P 1'
#
loop_
_entity.id
_entity.type
_entity.pdbx_description
1 polymer ?
#
loop_
_entity_poly.entity_id
_entity_poly.type
_entity_poly.pdbx_seq_one_letter_code
_entity_poly.pdbx_strand_id
1 'polypeptide(L)'
;MDCFAPTADIAFLNIGRNKNTFLQRTGTGSMLRRYWFKFSPSPQPSALNLGCGVTAGSAVDAERMICQMVFPVFGEREVAAVVEDIDIQSLDEHHVRPNMGNPAAVGVWFPRIA
;
A
#
# COMPACT_ATOMS: atom_id res chain seq x y z
N MET A 1 -17.08 -3.24 1.00
CA MET A 1 -16.54 -2.24 1.95
C MET A 1 -15.18 -1.90 1.40
N ASP A 2 -15.18 -1.01 0.41
CA ASP A 2 -13.98 -0.55 -0.29
C ASP A 2 -13.50 0.69 0.45
N CYS A 3 -12.41 0.56 1.19
CA CYS A 3 -11.89 1.60 2.09
C CYS A 3 -11.43 2.88 1.36
N PHE A 4 -11.31 2.85 0.04
CA PHE A 4 -11.18 4.01 -0.81
C PHE A 4 -12.02 3.78 -2.06
N ALA A 5 -13.20 4.39 -2.12
CA ALA A 5 -14.03 4.32 -3.30
C ALA A 5 -13.35 5.11 -4.44
N PRO A 6 -13.08 4.51 -5.61
CA PRO A 6 -12.88 5.31 -6.80
C PRO A 6 -14.23 5.89 -7.21
N THR A 7 -14.45 7.18 -6.98
CA THR A 7 -15.47 7.92 -7.75
C THR A 7 -14.96 8.07 -9.18
N ALA A 8 -15.14 7.02 -9.96
CA ALA A 8 -15.04 7.10 -11.41
C ALA A 8 -16.17 6.26 -12.02
N ASP A 9 -17.20 6.99 -12.41
CA ASP A 9 -18.23 6.60 -13.36
C ASP A 9 -17.58 5.98 -14.60
N ILE A 10 -17.78 4.67 -14.81
CA ILE A 10 -17.52 4.03 -16.10
C ILE A 10 -18.74 3.19 -16.44
N ALA A 11 -19.73 3.85 -17.04
CA ALA A 11 -20.61 3.19 -17.98
C ALA A 11 -19.79 2.78 -19.22
N PHE A 12 -19.58 1.49 -19.46
CA PHE A 12 -19.42 0.98 -20.83
C PHE A 12 -19.98 -0.44 -20.97
N LEU A 13 -21.19 -0.44 -21.55
CA LEU A 13 -21.84 -1.40 -22.43
C LEU A 13 -21.13 -2.74 -22.72
N ASN A 14 -21.92 -3.78 -22.45
CA ASN A 14 -21.75 -5.18 -22.83
C ASN A 14 -21.66 -5.34 -24.37
N ILE A 15 -20.53 -5.84 -24.91
CA ILE A 15 -20.49 -6.46 -26.26
C ILE A 15 -19.60 -7.71 -26.25
N GLY A 16 -20.27 -8.86 -26.33
CA GLY A 16 -19.97 -10.12 -27.01
C GLY A 16 -18.54 -10.57 -27.40
N ARG A 17 -18.34 -11.89 -27.21
CA ARG A 17 -17.39 -12.83 -27.88
C ARG A 17 -15.91 -12.75 -27.49
N ASN A 18 -15.38 -13.78 -26.83
CA ASN A 18 -14.72 -14.94 -27.47
C ASN A 18 -14.11 -15.87 -26.39
N LYS A 19 -14.30 -17.19 -26.52
CA LYS A 19 -13.64 -18.23 -25.74
C LYS A 19 -12.31 -18.58 -26.42
N ASN A 20 -11.18 -18.05 -25.93
CA ASN A 20 -9.86 -18.69 -25.94
C ASN A 20 -8.76 -17.64 -25.74
N THR A 21 -8.28 -17.48 -24.50
CA THR A 21 -6.85 -17.23 -24.27
C THR A 21 -6.49 -17.59 -22.83
N PHE A 22 -6.36 -18.89 -22.59
CA PHE A 22 -5.47 -19.37 -21.53
C PHE A 22 -4.04 -19.09 -22.03
N LEU A 23 -3.47 -17.95 -21.62
CA LEU A 23 -2.04 -17.70 -21.66
C LEU A 23 -1.60 -17.34 -20.25
N GLN A 24 -1.10 -18.33 -19.51
CA GLN A 24 -0.11 -18.08 -18.49
C GLN A 24 1.22 -17.75 -19.19
N ARG A 25 1.78 -16.55 -19.08
CA ARG A 25 3.26 -16.35 -19.00
C ARG A 25 3.70 -14.90 -18.73
N THR A 26 4.22 -14.70 -17.52
CA THR A 26 5.51 -14.05 -17.16
C THR A 26 5.98 -12.80 -17.92
N GLY A 27 6.17 -11.70 -17.16
CA GLY A 27 7.38 -10.89 -17.30
C GLY A 27 7.24 -9.48 -17.85
N THR A 28 6.34 -8.65 -17.33
CA THR A 28 6.78 -7.27 -17.04
C THR A 28 7.28 -7.33 -15.62
N GLY A 29 8.59 -7.20 -15.37
CA GLY A 29 9.07 -7.03 -14.00
C GLY A 29 8.30 -5.86 -13.41
N SER A 30 7.31 -6.13 -12.55
CA SER A 30 6.65 -5.08 -11.80
C SER A 30 7.77 -4.49 -10.96
N MET A 31 8.26 -3.31 -11.36
CA MET A 31 9.24 -2.61 -10.54
C MET A 31 8.55 -2.36 -9.22
N LEU A 32 8.93 -3.16 -8.22
CA LEU A 32 8.41 -3.01 -6.88
C LEU A 32 8.89 -1.66 -6.39
N ARG A 33 7.91 -0.81 -6.06
CA ARG A 33 8.17 0.51 -5.50
C ARG A 33 7.93 0.47 -4.01
N ARG A 34 8.68 1.31 -3.31
CA ARG A 34 8.52 1.51 -1.87
C ARG A 34 7.68 2.76 -1.67
N TYR A 35 6.52 2.58 -1.08
CA TYR A 35 5.60 3.65 -0.76
C TYR A 35 5.67 3.95 0.73
N TRP A 36 5.75 5.22 1.07
CA TRP A 36 5.62 5.72 2.43
C TRP A 36 4.35 6.54 2.57
N PHE A 37 3.39 6.00 3.31
CA PHE A 37 2.12 6.65 3.60
C PHE A 37 2.23 7.40 4.92
N LYS A 38 1.91 8.70 4.89
CA LYS A 38 1.74 9.54 6.07
C LYS A 38 0.27 9.69 6.34
N PHE A 39 -0.16 9.49 7.59
CA PHE A 39 -1.55 9.64 7.99
C PHE A 39 -1.76 10.92 8.77
N SER A 40 -3.01 11.38 8.81
CA SER A 40 -3.41 12.45 9.71
C SER A 40 -3.09 12.06 11.18
N PRO A 41 -2.40 12.93 11.94
CA PRO A 41 -1.98 12.61 13.30
C PRO A 41 -3.19 12.44 14.21
N SER A 42 -3.14 11.46 15.11
CA SER A 42 -4.14 11.33 16.18
C SER A 42 -3.55 11.69 17.53
N PRO A 43 -4.39 12.11 18.49
CA PRO A 43 -3.98 12.31 19.88
C PRO A 43 -3.48 11.03 20.57
N GLN A 44 -3.85 9.84 20.07
CA GLN A 44 -3.36 8.57 20.61
C GLN A 44 -2.01 8.18 19.99
N PRO A 45 -1.03 7.73 20.79
CA PRO A 45 0.24 7.24 20.27
C PRO A 45 -0.01 5.96 19.46
N SER A 46 0.30 6.00 18.17
CA SER A 46 0.20 4.87 17.24
C SER A 46 1.37 4.90 16.27
N ALA A 47 1.80 3.74 15.78
CA ALA A 47 2.81 3.66 14.73
C ALA A 47 2.38 4.39 13.45
N LEU A 48 1.07 4.51 13.20
CA LEU A 48 0.53 5.30 12.08
C LEU A 48 0.80 6.80 12.19
N ASN A 49 1.12 7.32 13.38
CA ASN A 49 1.57 8.71 13.51
C ASN A 49 2.97 8.92 12.90
N LEU A 50 3.78 7.86 12.79
CA LEU A 50 5.08 7.90 12.09
C LEU A 50 4.89 7.66 10.59
N GLY A 51 4.04 6.70 10.23
CA GLY A 51 3.67 6.38 8.86
C GLY A 51 3.47 4.89 8.64
N CYS A 52 3.29 4.50 7.38
CA CYS A 52 3.22 3.10 6.94
C CYS A 52 4.08 2.92 5.69
N GLY A 53 4.98 1.93 5.74
CA GLY A 53 5.82 1.51 4.65
C GLY A 53 5.25 0.28 3.95
N VAL A 54 5.04 0.38 2.65
CA VAL A 54 4.49 -0.71 1.82
C VAL A 54 5.31 -0.86 0.55
N THR A 55 5.59 -2.09 0.17
CA THR A 55 6.21 -2.40 -1.12
C THR A 55 5.19 -3.09 -2.02
N ALA A 56 4.90 -2.48 -3.16
CA ALA A 56 3.89 -2.96 -4.10
C ALA A 56 4.25 -2.59 -5.54
N GLY A 57 3.52 -3.18 -6.50
CA GLY A 57 3.66 -2.82 -7.91
C GLY A 57 3.00 -1.49 -8.29
N SER A 58 2.04 -1.01 -7.48
CA SER A 58 1.31 0.24 -7.70
C SER A 58 0.87 0.86 -6.37
N ALA A 59 0.60 2.16 -6.38
CA ALA A 59 0.05 2.86 -5.21
C ALA A 59 -1.33 2.28 -4.81
N VAL A 60 -2.16 1.92 -5.79
CA VAL A 60 -3.48 1.30 -5.56
C VAL A 60 -3.35 -0.04 -4.83
N ASP A 61 -2.41 -0.89 -5.23
CA ASP A 61 -2.16 -2.15 -4.53
C ASP A 61 -1.66 -1.90 -3.11
N ALA A 62 -0.78 -0.91 -2.92
CA ALA A 62 -0.28 -0.53 -1.62
C ALA A 62 -1.40 -0.01 -0.69
N GLU A 63 -2.31 0.80 -1.20
CA GLU A 63 -3.49 1.28 -0.47
C GLU A 63 -4.40 0.12 -0.06
N ARG A 64 -4.67 -0.82 -0.98
CA ARG A 64 -5.47 -2.02 -0.67
C ARG A 64 -4.82 -2.85 0.44
N MET A 65 -3.50 -2.99 0.43
CA MET A 65 -2.75 -3.67 1.49
C MET A 65 -2.89 -2.98 2.84
N ILE A 66 -2.82 -1.64 2.89
CA ILE A 66 -3.05 -0.87 4.12
C ILE A 66 -4.46 -1.12 4.65
N CYS A 67 -5.45 -1.05 3.77
CA CYS A 67 -6.85 -1.26 4.14
C CYS A 67 -7.11 -2.66 4.69
N GLN A 68 -6.47 -3.68 4.11
CA GLN A 68 -6.67 -5.08 4.49
C GLN A 68 -5.85 -5.51 5.71
N MET A 69 -4.66 -4.96 5.91
CA MET A 69 -3.72 -5.45 6.93
C MET A 69 -3.46 -4.45 8.06
N VAL A 70 -3.49 -3.15 7.77
CA VAL A 70 -3.09 -2.11 8.74
C VAL A 70 -4.30 -1.54 9.47
N PHE A 71 -5.36 -1.16 8.75
CA PHE A 71 -6.56 -0.58 9.36
C PHE A 71 -7.28 -1.50 10.36
N PRO A 72 -7.37 -2.82 10.16
CA PRO A 72 -7.98 -3.71 11.16
C PRO A 72 -7.21 -3.75 12.49
N VAL A 73 -5.92 -3.40 12.49
CA VAL A 73 -5.04 -3.46 13.67
C VAL A 73 -4.89 -2.10 14.34
N PHE A 74 -4.74 -1.03 13.55
CA PHE A 74 -4.42 0.31 14.06
C PHE A 74 -5.57 1.32 13.93
N GLY A 75 -6.69 0.91 13.34
CA GLY A 75 -7.83 1.77 13.02
C GLY A 75 -7.68 2.46 11.66
N GLU A 76 -8.82 2.75 11.03
CA GLU A 76 -8.87 3.52 9.79
C GLU A 76 -8.39 4.95 9.99
N ARG A 77 -7.60 5.46 9.04
CA ARG A 77 -7.09 6.83 9.05
C ARG A 77 -7.01 7.41 7.65
N GLU A 78 -7.19 8.72 7.59
CA GLU A 78 -6.96 9.48 6.38
C GLU A 78 -5.47 9.51 6.03
N VAL A 79 -5.17 9.20 4.77
CA VAL A 79 -3.83 9.34 4.20
C VAL A 79 -3.60 10.81 3.87
N ALA A 80 -2.68 11.45 4.59
CA ALA A 80 -2.31 12.85 4.38
C ALA A 80 -1.33 13.03 3.22
N ALA A 81 -0.43 12.07 3.00
CA ALA A 81 0.52 12.10 1.89
C ALA A 81 1.07 10.71 1.56
N VAL A 82 1.48 10.54 0.31
CA VAL A 82 2.21 9.36 -0.19
C VAL A 82 3.54 9.81 -0.78
N VAL A 83 4.62 9.15 -0.39
CA VAL A 83 5.94 9.31 -1.01
C VAL A 83 6.29 8.01 -1.71
N GLU A 84 6.40 8.07 -3.03
CA GLU A 84 6.87 6.96 -3.86
C GLU A 84 8.40 6.88 -3.86
N ASP A 85 8.92 5.66 -4.07
CA ASP A 85 10.35 5.38 -4.14
C ASP A 85 11.16 5.93 -2.95
N ILE A 86 10.56 5.84 -1.75
CA ILE A 86 11.17 6.34 -0.53
C ILE A 86 12.54 5.69 -0.28
N ASP A 87 13.53 6.52 0.01
CA ASP A 87 14.81 6.04 0.53
C ASP A 87 14.67 5.72 2.01
N ILE A 88 14.94 4.47 2.37
CA ILE A 88 14.83 3.95 3.72
C ILE A 88 15.85 4.61 4.65
N GLN A 89 16.98 5.08 4.11
CA GLN A 89 17.97 5.82 4.88
C GLN A 89 17.46 7.19 5.33
N SER A 90 16.44 7.75 4.65
CA SER A 90 15.79 8.99 5.04
C SER A 90 14.76 8.83 6.17
N LEU A 91 14.43 7.59 6.54
CA LEU A 91 13.44 7.29 7.59
C LEU A 91 14.10 7.32 8.98
N ASP A 92 13.26 7.55 10.00
CA ASP A 92 13.69 7.65 11.39
C ASP A 92 14.50 6.43 11.84
N GLU A 93 15.73 6.68 12.30
CA GLU A 93 16.69 5.64 12.65
C GLU A 93 16.44 4.98 14.02
N HIS A 94 15.65 5.61 14.89
CA HIS A 94 15.38 5.15 16.25
C HIS A 94 14.07 4.38 16.35
N HIS A 95 13.11 4.68 15.48
CA HIS A 95 11.76 4.11 15.54
C HIS A 95 11.36 3.33 14.30
N VAL A 96 11.66 3.83 13.09
CA VAL A 96 11.20 3.19 11.85
C VAL A 96 12.18 2.11 11.40
N ARG A 97 13.45 2.45 11.21
CA ARG A 97 14.49 1.51 10.75
C ARG A 97 14.68 0.26 11.63
N PRO A 98 14.62 0.32 12.98
CA PRO A 98 14.76 -0.90 13.79
C PRO A 98 13.50 -1.75 13.83
N ASN A 99 12.32 -1.18 13.52
CA ASN A 99 11.03 -1.87 13.57
C ASN A 99 10.46 -2.19 12.18
N MET A 100 11.22 -1.97 11.11
CA MET A 100 10.83 -2.33 9.76
C MET A 100 11.08 -3.82 9.47
N GLY A 101 10.20 -4.42 8.67
CA GLY A 101 10.35 -5.72 8.03
C GLY A 101 11.21 -5.63 6.77
N ASN A 102 10.95 -6.51 5.79
CA ASN A 102 11.70 -6.53 4.54
C ASN A 102 11.11 -5.55 3.51
N PRO A 103 11.76 -4.41 3.22
CA PRO A 103 11.28 -3.40 2.28
C PRO A 103 11.46 -3.80 0.80
N ALA A 104 12.14 -4.90 0.50
CA ALA A 104 12.29 -5.44 -0.84
C ALA A 104 11.25 -6.51 -1.17
N ALA A 105 10.50 -7.00 -0.17
CA ALA A 105 9.41 -7.96 -0.37
C ALA A 105 8.07 -7.24 -0.52
N VAL A 106 7.19 -7.78 -1.35
CA VAL A 106 5.81 -7.28 -1.48
C VAL A 106 5.09 -7.38 -0.15
N GLY A 107 4.46 -6.29 0.29
CA GLY A 107 3.69 -6.24 1.53
C GLY A 107 4.01 -5.01 2.38
N VAL A 108 3.36 -4.95 3.54
CA VAL A 108 3.62 -3.92 4.55
C VAL A 108 4.89 -4.29 5.30
N TRP A 109 5.89 -3.43 5.24
CA TRP A 109 7.14 -3.60 5.99
C TRP A 109 7.23 -2.64 7.17
N PHE A 110 6.34 -1.65 7.30
CA PHE A 110 6.20 -0.87 8.53
C PHE A 110 4.76 -0.34 8.65
N PRO A 111 4.13 -0.34 9.83
CA PRO A 111 4.57 -1.02 11.05
C PRO A 111 4.62 -2.54 10.84
N ARG A 112 5.46 -3.24 11.61
CA ARG A 112 5.49 -4.69 11.60
C ARG A 112 4.21 -5.24 12.24
N ILE A 113 3.26 -5.57 11.40
CA ILE A 113 2.04 -6.32 11.72
C ILE A 113 2.48 -7.79 11.78
N ALA A 114 2.43 -8.38 12.97
CA ALA A 114 3.05 -9.66 13.32
C ALA A 114 2.68 -10.81 12.38
#